data_AF-A0A317QEY2-F1
#
_entry.id   AF-A0A317QEY2-F1
#
_cell.length_a   1.000
_cell.length_b   1.000
_cell.length_c   1.000
_cell.angle_alpha   90.00
_cell.angle_beta   90.00
_cell.angle_gamma   90.00
#
_symmetry.space_group_name_H-M   'P 1'
#
loop_
_entity.id
_entity.type
_entity.pdbx_description
1 polymer ?
#
loop_
_entity_poly.entity_id
_entity_poly.type
_entity_poly.pdbx_seq_one_letter_code
_entity_poly.pdbx_strand_id
1 'polypeptide(L)'
;MLLAVVEIVLLLVVLGLLVTRLGAWSAARRAVAAPAHWTAAHVEVDGETRVLLRHWRPGADGSPVVLEDRVFATFPADDPAWEARFTEAMAGARFRCSYLDAEER
;
A
#
# COMPACT_ATOMS: atom_id res chain seq x y z
N MET A 1 -28.06 10.12 49.16
CA MET A 1 -28.59 9.93 47.79
C MET A 1 -27.91 10.85 46.78
N LEU A 2 -27.89 12.19 46.98
CA LEU A 2 -27.21 13.13 46.08
C LEU A 2 -25.71 12.85 45.90
N LEU A 3 -24.97 12.62 46.99
CA LEU A 3 -23.53 12.30 46.94
C LEU A 3 -23.23 11.03 46.14
N ALA A 4 -24.02 9.97 46.33
CA ALA A 4 -23.89 8.73 45.57
C ALA A 4 -24.16 8.92 44.08
N VAL A 5 -25.14 9.78 43.73
CA VAL A 5 -25.42 10.13 42.33
C VAL A 5 -24.24 10.89 41.70
N VAL A 6 -23.67 11.86 42.43
CA VAL A 6 -22.49 12.63 41.95
C VAL A 6 -21.29 11.72 41.74
N GLU A 7 -21.02 10.80 42.66
CA GLU A 7 -19.93 9.83 42.56
C GLU A 7 -20.10 8.91 41.34
N ILE A 8 -21.31 8.39 41.11
CA ILE A 8 -21.61 7.57 39.92
C ILE A 8 -21.38 8.35 38.63
N VAL A 9 -21.84 9.61 38.56
CA VAL A 9 -21.64 10.46 37.38
C VAL A 9 -20.16 10.70 37.12
N LEU A 10 -19.37 10.95 38.17
CA LEU A 10 -17.94 11.16 38.05
C LEU A 10 -17.22 9.90 37.54
N LEU A 11 -17.58 8.73 38.08
CA LEU A 11 -17.03 7.44 37.63
C LEU A 11 -17.38 7.16 36.17
N LEU A 12 -18.59 7.48 35.71
CA LEU A 12 -18.99 7.30 34.31
C LEU A 12 -18.23 8.24 33.37
N VAL A 13 -18.00 9.50 33.77
CA VAL A 13 -17.20 10.45 32.98
C VAL A 13 -15.76 9.97 32.87
N VAL A 14 -15.13 9.58 33.99
CA VAL A 14 -13.76 9.05 34.00
C VAL A 14 -13.65 7.77 33.18
N LEU A 15 -14.63 6.86 33.29
CA LEU A 15 -14.69 5.64 32.49
C LEU A 15 -14.83 5.95 31.00
N GLY A 16 -15.70 6.89 30.60
CA GLY A 16 -15.85 7.31 29.21
C GLY A 16 -14.57 7.94 28.65
N LEU A 17 -13.87 8.74 29.45
CA LEU A 17 -12.57 9.32 29.08
C LEU A 17 -11.48 8.24 28.96
N LEU A 18 -11.48 7.24 29.84
CA LEU A 18 -10.57 6.10 29.75
C LEU A 18 -10.85 5.27 28.49
N VAL A 19 -12.12 4.92 28.22
CA VAL A 19 -12.49 4.14 27.03
C VAL A 19 -12.11 4.86 25.74
N THR A 20 -12.31 6.19 25.66
CA THR A 20 -11.94 6.97 24.47
C THR A 20 -10.43 7.08 24.29
N ARG A 21 -9.67 7.34 25.37
CA ARG A 21 -8.20 7.39 25.35
C ARG A 21 -7.59 6.04 25.01
N LEU A 22 -8.05 4.95 25.64
CA LEU A 22 -7.58 3.59 25.35
C LEU A 22 -7.99 3.14 23.94
N GLY A 23 -9.18 3.49 23.49
CA GLY A 23 -9.65 3.24 22.12
C GLY A 23 -8.74 3.89 21.09
N ALA A 24 -8.46 5.19 21.23
CA ALA A 24 -7.54 5.92 20.36
C ALA A 24 -6.12 5.36 20.39
N TRP A 25 -5.61 4.99 21.56
CA TRP A 25 -4.27 4.41 21.71
C TRP A 25 -4.19 3.00 21.08
N SER A 26 -5.25 2.20 21.20
CA SER A 26 -5.36 0.88 20.55
C SER A 26 -5.50 0.96 19.02
N ALA A 27 -6.09 2.05 18.50
CA ALA A 27 -6.20 2.31 17.08
C ALA A 27 -4.84 2.75 16.52
N ALA A 28 -4.15 3.66 17.20
CA ALA A 28 -2.80 4.10 16.83
C ALA A 28 -1.80 2.93 16.80
N ARG A 29 -1.90 1.98 17.74
CA ARG A 29 -1.02 0.80 17.79
C ARG A 29 -1.32 -0.25 16.72
N ARG A 30 -2.52 -0.24 16.12
CA ARG A 30 -2.89 -1.11 14.99
C ARG A 30 -2.55 -0.54 13.62
N ALA A 31 -2.13 0.73 13.54
CA ALA A 31 -1.67 1.35 12.31
C ALA A 31 -0.22 0.95 11.98
N VAL A 32 0.09 -0.34 12.02
CA VAL A 32 1.25 -0.83 11.26
C VAL A 32 0.84 -0.67 9.81
N ALA A 33 1.46 0.28 9.11
CA ALA A 33 1.24 0.45 7.69
C ALA A 33 1.47 -0.91 7.02
N ALA A 34 0.52 -1.35 6.20
CA ALA A 34 0.69 -2.59 5.45
C ALA A 34 2.02 -2.50 4.67
N PRO A 35 2.81 -3.60 4.64
CA PRO A 35 4.09 -3.59 3.96
C PRO A 35 3.90 -3.20 2.50
N ALA A 36 4.90 -2.49 1.97
CA ALA A 36 4.91 -2.16 0.56
C ALA A 36 5.35 -3.39 -0.25
N HIS A 37 4.95 -3.42 -1.52
CA HIS A 37 5.12 -4.54 -2.42
C HIS A 37 5.52 -4.06 -3.81
N TRP A 38 6.38 -4.84 -4.47
CA TRP A 38 6.75 -4.65 -5.86
C TRP A 38 5.83 -5.44 -6.79
N THR A 39 5.37 -4.82 -7.87
CA THR A 39 4.56 -5.48 -8.89
C THR A 39 4.95 -5.05 -10.29
N ALA A 40 4.80 -5.96 -11.26
CA ALA A 40 5.02 -5.64 -12.66
C ALA A 40 3.81 -4.88 -13.20
N ALA A 41 4.05 -3.73 -13.83
CA ALA A 41 3.05 -2.92 -14.50
C ALA A 41 3.51 -2.58 -15.92
N HIS A 42 2.61 -2.05 -16.74
CA HIS A 42 2.97 -1.46 -18.02
C HIS A 42 2.14 -0.20 -18.27
N VAL A 43 2.70 0.69 -19.07
CA VAL A 43 2.03 1.87 -19.60
C VAL A 43 2.44 2.04 -21.05
N GLU A 44 1.52 2.52 -21.86
CA GLU A 44 1.82 2.99 -23.21
C GLU A 44 1.79 4.51 -23.21
N VAL A 45 2.89 5.14 -23.62
CA VAL A 45 3.01 6.60 -23.66
C VAL A 45 3.90 7.00 -24.82
N ASP A 46 3.47 8.03 -25.57
CA ASP A 46 4.21 8.55 -26.74
C ASP A 46 4.56 7.50 -27.79
N GLY A 47 3.69 6.50 -27.99
CA GLY A 47 3.92 5.40 -28.95
C GLY A 47 4.93 4.35 -28.46
N GLU A 48 5.36 4.42 -27.21
CA GLU A 48 6.27 3.47 -26.57
C GLU A 48 5.52 2.65 -25.52
N THR A 49 5.72 1.34 -25.53
CA THR A 49 5.34 0.46 -24.42
C THR A 49 6.46 0.46 -23.39
N ARG A 50 6.14 0.86 -22.15
CA ARG A 50 7.06 0.84 -21.01
C ARG A 50 6.59 -0.20 -20.01
N VAL A 51 7.42 -1.20 -19.74
CA VAL A 51 7.23 -2.14 -18.64
C VAL A 51 7.89 -1.57 -17.40
N LEU A 52 7.17 -1.55 -16.29
CA LEU A 52 7.55 -0.90 -15.05
C LEU A 52 7.62 -1.90 -13.89
N LEU A 53 8.52 -1.64 -12.94
CA LEU A 53 8.49 -2.19 -11.59
C LEU A 53 7.84 -1.14 -10.70
N ARG A 54 6.65 -1.45 -10.18
CA ARG A 54 5.85 -0.54 -9.37
C ARG A 54 5.93 -0.93 -7.91
N HIS A 55 6.47 -0.05 -7.09
CA HIS A 55 6.44 -0.15 -5.64
C HIS A 55 5.18 0.53 -5.12
N TRP A 56 4.35 -0.20 -4.38
CA TRP A 56 3.08 0.32 -3.89
C TRP A 56 2.75 -0.23 -2.51
N ARG A 57 1.86 0.47 -1.79
CA ARG A 57 1.29 -0.02 -0.53
C ARG A 57 -0.21 0.30 -0.46
N PRO A 58 -0.98 -0.45 0.33
CA PRO A 58 -2.35 -0.06 0.64
C PRO A 58 -2.42 1.31 1.34
N GLY A 59 -3.28 2.18 0.82
CA GLY A 59 -3.68 3.44 1.43
C GLY A 59 -4.62 3.21 2.61
N ALA A 60 -4.88 4.28 3.38
CA ALA A 60 -5.79 4.21 4.54
C ALA A 60 -7.23 3.83 4.15
N ASP A 61 -7.63 4.11 2.91
CA ASP A 61 -8.90 3.79 2.29
C ASP A 61 -8.89 2.44 1.53
N GLY A 62 -7.77 1.71 1.56
CA GLY A 62 -7.58 0.46 0.83
C GLY A 62 -7.21 0.64 -0.65
N SER A 63 -7.14 1.88 -1.16
CA SER A 63 -6.66 2.13 -2.52
C SER A 63 -5.15 1.91 -2.62
N PRO A 64 -4.61 1.46 -3.77
CA PRO A 64 -3.17 1.32 -3.94
C PRO A 64 -2.50 2.71 -4.02
N VAL A 65 -1.56 2.97 -3.12
CA VAL A 65 -0.70 4.16 -3.15
C VAL A 65 0.63 3.76 -3.77
N VAL A 66 0.90 4.26 -4.97
CA VAL A 66 2.19 4.07 -5.66
C VAL A 66 3.24 4.94 -4.99
N LEU A 67 4.34 4.32 -4.60
CA LEU A 67 5.48 4.96 -3.95
C LEU A 67 6.56 5.31 -4.97
N GLU A 68 6.79 4.40 -5.92
CA GLU A 68 7.83 4.53 -6.94
C GLU A 68 7.47 3.67 -8.17
N ASP A 69 7.78 4.17 -9.36
CA ASP A 69 7.80 3.39 -10.60
C ASP A 69 9.23 3.42 -11.17
N ARG A 70 9.77 2.24 -11.51
CA ARG A 70 11.06 2.08 -12.21
C ARG A 70 10.83 1.49 -13.58
N VAL A 71 11.41 2.08 -14.62
CA VAL A 71 11.35 1.50 -15.97
C VAL A 71 12.21 0.24 -16.02
N PHE A 72 11.61 -0.88 -16.42
CA PHE A 72 12.31 -2.15 -16.65
C PHE A 72 12.70 -2.32 -18.11
N ALA A 73 11.77 -2.03 -19.02
CA ALA A 73 12.00 -2.10 -20.47
C ALA A 73 11.16 -1.05 -21.19
N THR A 74 11.62 -0.65 -22.37
CA THR A 74 10.90 0.25 -23.28
C THR A 74 11.08 -0.23 -24.72
N PHE A 75 10.00 -0.25 -25.49
CA PHE A 75 10.02 -0.63 -26.89
C PHE A 75 8.79 -0.04 -27.62
N PRO A 76 8.87 0.17 -28.96
CA PRO A 76 7.78 0.78 -29.71
C PRO A 76 6.49 -0.02 -29.61
N ALA A 77 5.36 0.68 -29.49
CA ALA A 77 4.03 0.06 -29.44
C ALA A 77 3.63 -0.55 -30.80
N ASP A 78 4.25 -0.10 -31.89
CA ASP A 78 4.05 -0.61 -33.25
C ASP A 78 5.12 -1.63 -33.69
N ASP A 79 5.97 -2.11 -32.77
CA ASP A 79 6.98 -3.12 -33.07
C ASP A 79 6.30 -4.40 -33.59
N PRO A 80 6.66 -4.93 -34.77
CA PRO A 80 6.06 -6.17 -35.28
C PRO A 80 6.31 -7.40 -34.38
N ALA A 81 7.32 -7.34 -33.51
CA ALA A 81 7.62 -8.35 -32.50
C ALA A 81 7.06 -7.99 -31.10
N TRP A 82 6.17 -7.01 -31.00
CA TRP A 82 5.65 -6.46 -29.74
C TRP A 82 5.22 -7.54 -28.73
N GLU A 83 4.44 -8.53 -29.16
CA GLU A 83 3.90 -9.58 -28.28
C GLU A 83 5.01 -10.38 -27.58
N ALA A 84 6.05 -10.75 -28.34
CA ALA A 84 7.19 -11.50 -27.81
C ALA A 84 7.98 -10.64 -26.82
N ARG A 85 8.26 -9.38 -27.17
CA ARG A 85 8.99 -8.44 -26.32
C ARG A 85 8.23 -8.12 -25.05
N PHE A 86 6.92 -7.90 -25.14
CA PHE A 86 6.06 -7.62 -24.00
C PHE A 86 5.99 -8.81 -23.06
N THR A 87 5.79 -10.02 -23.59
CA THR A 87 5.74 -11.24 -22.78
C THR A 87 7.05 -11.47 -22.04
N GLU A 88 8.19 -11.34 -22.74
CA GLU A 88 9.52 -11.48 -22.15
C GLU A 88 9.78 -10.40 -21.08
N ALA A 89 9.50 -9.14 -21.40
CA ALA A 89 9.70 -8.02 -20.47
C ALA A 89 8.81 -8.15 -19.23
N MET A 90 7.55 -8.53 -19.37
CA MET A 90 6.65 -8.76 -18.24
C MET A 90 7.08 -9.96 -17.39
N ALA A 91 7.57 -11.05 -18.00
CA ALA A 91 8.11 -12.19 -17.25
C ALA A 91 9.36 -11.78 -16.44
N GLY A 92 10.30 -11.06 -17.07
CA GLY A 92 11.48 -10.51 -16.42
C GLY A 92 11.14 -9.53 -15.29
N ALA A 93 10.15 -8.65 -15.51
CA ALA A 93 9.69 -7.70 -14.50
C ALA A 93 9.09 -8.40 -13.28
N ARG A 94 8.25 -9.43 -13.49
CA ARG A 94 7.67 -10.24 -12.39
C ARG A 94 8.76 -10.94 -11.58
N PHE A 95 9.74 -11.52 -12.26
CA PHE A 95 10.89 -12.15 -11.61
C PHE A 95 11.68 -11.13 -10.78
N ARG A 96 11.98 -9.95 -11.34
CA ARG A 96 12.69 -8.89 -10.61
C ARG A 96 11.90 -8.37 -9.40
N CYS A 97 10.59 -8.21 -9.52
CA CYS A 97 9.73 -7.82 -8.39
C CYS A 97 9.81 -8.85 -7.26
N SER A 98 9.76 -10.14 -7.58
CA SER A 98 9.86 -11.20 -6.55
C SER A 98 11.17 -11.17 -5.77
N TYR A 99 12.27 -10.77 -6.42
CA TYR A 99 13.56 -10.60 -5.76
C TYR A 99 13.59 -9.31 -4.92
N LEU A 100 13.08 -8.18 -5.44
CA LEU A 100 13.01 -6.92 -4.69
C LEU A 100 12.16 -7.07 -3.41
N ASP A 101 11.02 -7.75 -3.50
CA ASP A 101 10.18 -8.07 -2.34
C ASP A 101 10.91 -8.94 -1.30
N ALA A 102 11.86 -9.77 -1.73
CA ALA A 102 12.66 -10.60 -0.84
C ALA A 102 13.80 -9.82 -0.17
N GLU A 103 14.35 -8.79 -0.83
CA GLU A 103 15.38 -7.90 -0.27
C GLU A 103 14.82 -6.94 0.79
N GLU A 104 13.54 -6.53 0.66
CA GLU A 104 12.91 -5.52 1.52
C GLU A 104 12.11 -6.11 2.71
N ARG A 105 12.08 -7.44 2.85
CA ARG A 105 11.47 -8.15 4.00
C ARG A 105 12.39 -8.22 5.22
#